data_AF-A0A7X5VQL2-F1
#
_entry.id   AF-A0A7X5VQL2-F1
#
_cell.length_a   1.000
_cell.length_b   1.000
_cell.length_c   1.000
_cell.angle_alpha   90.00
_cell.angle_beta   90.00
_cell.angle_gamma   90.00
#
_symmetry.space_group_name_H-M   'P 1'
#
loop_
_entity.id
_entity.type
_entity.pdbx_description
1 polymer ?
#
loop_
_entity_poly.entity_id
_entity_poly.type
_entity_poly.pdbx_seq_one_letter_code
_entity_poly.pdbx_strand_id
1 'polypeptide(L)' 'MPVYVLGDELVFPPVDGAEDGLVAVGGDLSTERLLLAYKSGLFPWYEEG' A
#
# COMPACT_ATOMS: atom_id res chain seq x y z
N MET A 1 12.79 -4.33 7.99
CA MET A 1 12.96 -3.54 6.73
C MET A 1 12.10 -2.28 6.84
N PRO A 2 12.32 -1.19 6.09
CA PRO A 2 11.52 0.02 6.29
C PRO A 2 10.09 -0.20 5.77
N VAL A 3 9.09 0.01 6.64
CA VAL A 3 7.69 0.16 6.23
C VAL A 3 7.53 1.58 5.66
N TYR A 4 7.03 1.69 4.44
CA TYR A 4 6.82 2.99 3.79
C TYR A 4 5.54 3.66 4.28
N VAL A 5 5.54 4.99 4.34
CA VAL A 5 4.32 5.77 4.60
C VAL A 5 3.84 6.37 3.28
N LEU A 6 2.62 6.06 2.88
CA LEU A 6 2.02 6.61 1.68
C LEU A 6 1.60 8.07 1.91
N GLY A 7 2.00 8.95 0.99
CA GLY A 7 1.49 10.31 0.89
C GLY A 7 0.36 10.42 -0.14
N ASP A 8 0.08 11.66 -0.55
CA ASP A 8 -0.99 11.97 -1.50
C ASP A 8 -0.72 11.47 -2.92
N GLU A 9 0.55 11.18 -3.25
CA GLU A 9 0.91 10.64 -4.55
C GLU A 9 0.38 9.23 -4.77
N LEU A 10 -0.08 8.97 -6.00
CA LEU A 10 -0.62 7.69 -6.44
C LEU A 10 0.51 6.73 -6.85
N VAL A 11 1.34 6.33 -5.88
CA VAL A 11 2.49 5.45 -6.09
C VAL A 11 2.60 4.45 -4.94
N PHE A 12 3.09 3.24 -5.25
CA PHE A 12 3.47 2.24 -4.25
C PHE A 12 4.98 1.98 -4.32
N PRO A 13 5.63 1.69 -3.19
CA PRO A 13 7.02 1.29 -3.16
C PRO A 13 7.21 -0.12 -3.77
N PRO A 14 8.46 -0.52 -4.09
CA PRO A 14 8.77 -1.88 -4.52
C PRO A 14 8.36 -2.93 -3.46
N VAL A 15 7.80 -4.04 -3.91
CA VAL A 15 7.29 -5.12 -3.04
C VAL A 15 8.38 -6.00 -2.43
N ASP A 16 9.59 -5.99 -3.00
CA ASP A 16 10.73 -6.82 -2.57
C ASP A 16 11.17 -6.53 -1.12
N GLY A 17 10.83 -5.36 -0.59
CA GLY A 17 11.16 -4.93 0.78
C GLY A 17 10.09 -5.26 1.83
N ALA A 18 9.04 -6.02 1.48
CA ALA A 18 7.95 -6.33 2.39
C ALA A 18 8.44 -7.17 3.60
N GLU A 19 8.02 -6.77 4.80
CA GLU A 19 8.23 -7.54 6.03
C GLU A 19 6.91 -8.20 6.42
N ASP A 20 6.86 -9.53 6.40
CA ASP A 20 5.63 -10.31 6.61
C ASP A 20 4.43 -9.88 5.73
N GLY A 21 4.74 -9.41 4.51
CA GLY A 21 3.74 -8.91 3.56
C GLY A 21 3.30 -7.46 3.79
N LEU A 22 3.79 -6.79 4.84
CA LEU A 22 3.57 -5.36 5.05
C LEU A 22 4.55 -4.56 4.19
N VAL A 23 3.99 -3.73 3.31
CA VAL A 23 4.73 -2.93 2.33
C VAL A 23 4.64 -1.44 2.65
N ALA A 24 3.45 -0.95 2.98
CA ALA A 24 3.22 0.45 3.30
C ALA A 24 2.03 0.65 4.24
N VAL A 25 1.96 1.82 4.89
CA VAL A 25 0.84 2.28 5.72
C VAL A 25 0.44 3.70 5.33
N GLY A 26 -0.79 4.11 5.66
CA GLY A 26 -1.33 5.44 5.32
C GLY A 26 -1.98 5.50 3.93
N GLY A 27 -2.08 6.71 3.39
CA GLY A 27 -2.86 6.97 2.17
C GLY A 27 -4.37 6.93 2.41
N ASP A 28 -5.12 6.60 1.35
CA ASP A 28 -6.58 6.56 1.35
C ASP A 28 -7.12 5.28 0.69
N LEU A 29 -8.45 5.16 0.63
CA LEU A 29 -9.15 4.08 -0.08
C LEU A 29 -9.84 4.61 -1.35
N SER A 30 -9.20 5.58 -2.03
CA SER A 30 -9.68 6.07 -3.33
C SER A 30 -9.68 4.95 -4.39
N THR A 31 -10.62 5.02 -5.35
CA THR A 31 -10.79 3.96 -6.35
C THR A 31 -9.52 3.81 -7.21
N GLU A 32 -8.89 4.93 -7.56
CA GLU A 32 -7.65 4.99 -8.32
C GLU A 32 -6.51 4.29 -7.60
N ARG A 33 -6.38 4.49 -6.28
CA ARG A 33 -5.34 3.87 -5.45
C ARG A 33 -5.57 2.38 -5.29
N LEU A 34 -6.82 1.96 -5.07
CA LEU A 34 -7.18 0.55 -5.00
C LEU A 34 -6.88 -0.16 -6.33
N LEU A 35 -7.30 0.41 -7.46
CA LEU A 35 -7.02 -0.16 -8.78
C LEU A 35 -5.52 -0.28 -9.05
N LEU A 36 -4.73 0.72 -8.65
CA LEU A 36 -3.28 0.64 -8.74
C LEU A 36 -2.71 -0.47 -7.85
N ALA A 37 -3.16 -0.57 -6.59
CA ALA A 37 -2.70 -1.59 -5.66
C ALA A 37 -2.87 -2.99 -6.25
N TYR A 38 -4.08 -3.31 -6.73
CA TYR A 38 -4.37 -4.62 -7.33
C TYR A 38 -3.53 -4.89 -8.59
N LYS A 39 -3.30 -3.88 -9.43
CA LYS A 39 -2.40 -4.01 -10.61
C LYS A 39 -0.95 -4.27 -10.21
N SER A 40 -0.54 -3.79 -9.04
CA SER A 40 0.79 -3.97 -8.47
C SER A 40 0.93 -5.23 -7.59
N GLY A 41 -0.10 -6.07 -7.49
CA GLY A 41 -0.09 -7.27 -6.63
C GLY A 41 -0.22 -6.95 -5.14
N LEU A 42 -0.66 -5.74 -4.80
CA LEU A 42 -0.90 -5.27 -3.44
C LEU A 42 -2.41 -5.27 -3.14
N PHE A 43 -2.75 -5.42 -1.88
CA PHE A 43 -4.11 -5.25 -1.39
C PHE A 43 -4.07 -4.49 -0.05
N PRO A 44 -5.04 -3.60 0.22
CA PRO A 44 -5.15 -2.98 1.53
C PRO A 44 -5.59 -4.04 2.54
N TRP A 45 -4.90 -4.10 3.68
CA TRP A 45 -5.33 -4.88 4.82
C TRP A 45 -5.45 -3.93 6.01
N TYR A 46 -6.70 -3.65 6.40
CA TYR A 46 -7.03 -2.77 7.51
C TYR A 46 -8.16 -3.40 8.31
N GLU A 47 -8.18 -3.14 9.61
CA GLU A 47 -9.33 -3.41 10.46
C GLU A 47 -9.99 -2.08 10.82
N GLU A 48 -11.32 -2.03 10.76
CA GLU A 48 -12.07 -0.97 11.43
C GLU A 48 -11.96 -1.20 12.94
N GLY A 49 -11.38 -0.23 13.64
CA GLY A 49 -11.41 -0.17 15.11
C GLY A 49 -12.75 0.34 15.61
#